data_AF-G3HCS5-F1
#
_entry.id   AF-G3HCS5-F1
#
_cell.length_a   1.000
_cell.length_b   1.000
_cell.length_c   1.000
_cell.angle_alpha   90.00
_cell.angle_beta   90.00
_cell.angle_gamma   90.00
#
_symmetry.space_group_name_H-M   'P 1'
#
loop_
_entity.id
_entity.type
_entity.pdbx_description
1 polymer ?
#
loop_
_entity_poly.entity_id
_entity_poly.type
_entity_poly.pdbx_seq_one_letter_code
_entity_poly.pdbx_strand_id
1 'polypeptide(L)' 'VSLFALQYKIGQLYMISKHSHEQSDRGEGVEVVQNEPFEDPHHGNGQFTEKRVYLNSKAENGIRILAVTTII' A
#
# COMPACT_ATOMS: atom_id res chain seq x y z
N VAL A 1 30.65 19.65 -9.15
CA VAL A 1 29.77 18.88 -8.23
C VAL A 1 30.65 18.34 -7.10
N SER A 2 30.37 18.71 -5.85
CA SER A 2 31.21 18.31 -4.70
C SER A 2 31.05 16.81 -4.38
N LEU A 3 32.14 16.13 -4.02
CA LEU A 3 32.15 14.71 -3.64
C LEU A 3 31.19 14.42 -2.47
N PHE A 4 31.05 15.36 -1.54
CA PHE A 4 30.11 15.28 -0.42
C PHE A 4 28.65 15.29 -0.85
N ALA A 5 28.30 16.08 -1.86
CA ALA A 5 26.93 16.13 -2.39
C ALA A 5 26.54 14.80 -3.07
N LEU A 6 27.51 14.15 -3.73
CA LEU A 6 27.30 12.84 -4.34
C LEU A 6 27.10 11.75 -3.28
N GLN A 7 27.94 11.72 -2.24
CA GLN A 7 27.80 10.77 -1.13
C GLN A 7 26.47 10.92 -0.39
N TYR A 8 26.04 12.16 -0.13
CA TYR A 8 24.76 12.43 0.51
C TYR A 8 23.58 11.90 -0.33
N LYS A 9 23.59 12.16 -1.65
CA LYS A 9 22.55 11.67 -2.57
C LYS A 9 22.49 10.14 -2.61
N ILE A 10 23.65 9.48 -2.68
CA ILE A 10 23.74 8.01 -2.69
C ILE A 10 23.28 7.44 -1.34
N GLY A 11 23.72 8.01 -0.22
CA GLY A 11 23.32 7.59 1.13
C GLY A 11 21.82 7.74 1.38
N GLN A 12 21.22 8.85 0.94
CA GLN A 12 19.77 9.06 1.00
C GLN A 12 19.00 7.98 0.23
N LEU A 13 19.39 7.74 -1.03
CA LEU A 13 18.75 6.72 -1.86
C LEU A 13 18.92 5.32 -1.29
N TYR A 14 20.10 5.00 -0.74
CA TYR A 14 20.36 3.73 -0.05
C TYR A 14 19.45 3.56 1.17
N MET A 15 19.33 4.58 2.02
CA MET A 15 18.48 4.53 3.21
C MET A 15 17.00 4.38 2.86
N ILE A 16 16.51 5.11 1.86
CA ILE A 16 15.13 4.98 1.36
C ILE A 16 14.89 3.57 0.82
N SER A 17 15.78 3.07 -0.03
CA SER A 17 15.67 1.74 -0.62
C SER A 17 15.70 0.65 0.44
N LYS A 18 16.64 0.73 1.39
CA LYS A 18 16.78 -0.22 2.49
C LYS A 18 15.54 -0.20 3.39
N HIS A 19 15.07 0.98 3.79
CA HIS A 19 13.88 1.10 4.64
C HIS A 19 12.62 0.60 3.93
N SER A 20 12.45 0.93 2.65
CA SER A 20 11.34 0.45 1.82
C SER A 20 11.35 -1.08 1.69
N HIS A 21 12.52 -1.67 1.43
CA HIS A 21 12.69 -3.12 1.32
C HIS A 21 12.40 -3.83 2.65
N GLU A 22 12.93 -3.31 3.77
CA GLU A 22 12.69 -3.85 5.11
C GLU A 22 11.21 -3.79 5.55
N GLN A 23 10.40 -2.89 4.99
CA GLN A 23 8.95 -2.84 5.22
C GLN A 23 8.16 -3.73 4.25
N SER A 24 8.61 -3.83 2.99
CA SER A 24 7.92 -4.60 1.95
C SER A 24 8.00 -6.12 2.17
N ASP A 25 9.04 -6.63 2.84
CA ASP A 25 9.24 -8.07 3.11
C ASP A 25 8.35 -8.65 4.23
N ARG A 26 7.49 -7.84 4.87
CA ARG A 26 6.73 -8.24 6.07
C ARG A 26 5.29 -8.70 5.83
N GLY A 27 4.91 -8.97 4.57
CA GLY A 27 3.55 -9.42 4.25
C GLY A 27 2.49 -8.33 4.43
N GLU A 28 2.91 -7.06 4.44
CA GLU A 28 2.01 -5.92 4.30
C GLU A 28 1.63 -5.76 2.83
N GLY A 29 0.35 -5.54 2.54
CA GLY A 29 -0.09 -5.47 1.15
C GLY A 29 -1.57 -5.16 0.98
N VAL A 30 -1.94 -4.75 -0.23
CA VAL A 30 -3.33 -4.55 -0.64
C VAL A 30 -3.68 -5.62 -1.65
N GLU A 31 -4.63 -6.49 -1.31
CA GLU A 31 -5.21 -7.46 -2.23
C GLU A 31 -6.52 -6.90 -2.78
N VAL A 32 -6.66 -6.90 -4.11
CA VAL A 32 -7.93 -6.60 -4.77
C VAL A 32 -8.71 -7.90 -4.86
N VAL A 33 -9.79 -7.98 -4.08
CA VAL A 33 -10.61 -9.20 -3.97
C VAL A 33 -11.67 -9.24 -5.06
N GLN A 34 -12.29 -8.09 -5.33
CA GLN A 34 -13.33 -7.96 -6.34
C GLN A 34 -13.16 -6.63 -7.05
N ASN A 35 -13.34 -6.64 -8.37
CA ASN A 35 -13.37 -5.44 -9.20
C ASN A 35 -14.36 -5.65 -10.35
N GLU A 36 -15.63 -5.31 -10.11
CA GLU A 36 -16.73 -5.59 -11.04
C GLU A 36 -17.51 -4.31 -11.37
N PRO A 37 -18.01 -4.18 -12.61
CA PRO A 37 -18.95 -3.11 -12.94
C PRO A 37 -20.17 -3.21 -12.02
N PHE A 38 -20.59 -2.07 -11.47
CA PHE A 38 -21.72 -1.99 -10.55
C PHE A 38 -22.71 -0.96 -11.09
N GLU A 39 -24.00 -1.25 -11.06
CA GLU A 39 -25.04 -0.31 -11.47
C GLU A 39 -25.80 0.14 -10.23
N ASP A 40 -25.63 1.41 -9.87
CA ASP A 40 -26.33 2.01 -8.74
C ASP A 40 -27.72 2.51 -9.18
N PRO A 41 -28.81 2.14 -8.48
CA PRO A 41 -30.17 2.57 -8.82
C PRO A 41 -30.38 4.10 -8.86
N HIS A 42 -29.52 4.85 -8.15
CA HIS A 42 -29.61 6.30 -8.05
C HIS A 42 -28.50 7.03 -8.84
N HIS A 43 -27.33 6.42 -9.01
CA HIS A 43 -26.14 7.04 -9.60
C HIS A 43 -25.72 6.46 -10.96
N GLY A 44 -26.37 5.40 -11.44
CA GLY A 44 -26.07 4.77 -12.72
C GLY A 44 -24.83 3.89 -12.69
N ASN A 45 -24.16 3.73 -13.84
CA ASN A 45 -22.99 2.86 -13.97
C ASN A 45 -21.80 3.36 -13.14
N GLY A 46 -21.22 2.45 -12.37
CA GLY A 46 -20.02 2.63 -11.56
C GLY A 46 -19.16 1.36 -11.51
N GLN A 47 -18.17 1.37 -10.64
CA GLN A 47 -17.24 0.27 -10.42
C GLN A 47 -17.24 -0.06 -8.93
N PHE A 48 -17.52 -1.32 -8.62
CA PHE A 48 -17.33 -1.85 -7.28
C PHE A 48 -15.94 -2.44 -7.15
N THR A 49 -15.19 -1.98 -6.14
CA THR A 49 -13.91 -2.60 -5.79
C THR A 49 -13.82 -2.91 -4.30
N GLU A 50 -13.63 -4.19 -3.97
CA GLU A 50 -13.26 -4.65 -2.63
C GLU A 50 -11.74 -4.82 -2.54
N LYS A 51 -11.12 -4.13 -1.58
CA LYS A 51 -9.70 -4.29 -1.27
C LYS A 51 -9.51 -4.73 0.17
N ARG A 52 -8.68 -5.76 0.38
CA ARG A 52 -8.22 -6.18 1.70
C ARG A 52 -6.81 -5.64 1.93
N VAL A 53 -6.67 -4.82 2.95
CA VAL A 53 -5.38 -4.29 3.36
C VAL A 53 -4.87 -5.14 4.52
N TYR A 54 -3.76 -5.82 4.30
CA TYR A 54 -3.02 -6.56 5.30
C TYR A 54 -2.00 -5.62 5.91
N LEU A 55 -2.22 -5.25 7.17
CA LEU A 55 -1.25 -4.49 7.97
C LEU A 55 -0.58 -5.45 8.95
N ASN A 56 0.73 -5.62 8.83
CA ASN A 56 1.53 -6.35 9.79
C ASN A 56 1.96 -5.35 10.87
N SER A 57 1.00 -4.98 11.72
CA SER A 57 1.31 -4.11 12.83
C SER A 57 2.26 -4.85 13.77
N LYS A 58 3.41 -4.23 14.03
CA LYS A 58 4.30 -4.46 15.17
C LYS A 58 3.61 -4.23 16.54
N ALA A 59 2.30 -4.45 16.61
CA ALA A 59 1.43 -4.28 17.75
C ALA A 59 1.06 -5.67 18.28
N GLU A 60 1.05 -5.79 19.60
CA GLU A 60 1.25 -7.02 20.37
C GLU A 60 0.20 -8.14 20.17
N ASN A 61 -0.81 -8.01 19.31
CA ASN A 61 -1.81 -9.05 19.04
C ASN A 61 -2.41 -8.95 17.62
N GLY A 62 -1.94 -9.81 16.71
CA GLY A 62 -2.69 -10.27 15.52
C GLY A 62 -2.75 -9.34 14.30
N ILE A 63 -2.78 -9.97 13.12
CA ILE A 63 -2.95 -9.33 11.80
C ILE A 63 -4.22 -8.47 11.82
N ARG A 64 -4.09 -7.19 11.49
CA ARG A 64 -5.24 -6.29 11.30
C ARG A 64 -5.60 -6.28 9.82
N ILE A 65 -6.72 -6.90 9.48
CA ILE A 65 -7.32 -6.85 8.14
C ILE A 65 -8.30 -5.69 8.12
N LEU A 66 -8.05 -4.69 7.27
CA LEU A 66 -9.01 -3.63 6.98
C LEU A 66 -9.62 -3.90 5.61
N ALA A 67 -10.93 -4.12 5.56
CA ALA A 67 -11.68 -4.16 4.31
C ALA A 67 -12.04 -2.71 3.94
N VAL A 68 -11.49 -2.21 2.84
CA VAL A 68 -11.85 -0.92 2.27
C VAL A 68 -12.72 -1.21 1.04
N THR A 69 -14.00 -0.85 1.13
CA THR A 69 -14.92 -0.88 -0.01
C THR A 69 -14.92 0.49 -0.66
N THR A 70 -14.63 0.56 -1.96
CA THR A 70 -14.73 1.80 -2.73
C THR A 70 -15.72 1.57 -3.86
N ILE A 71 -16.77 2.41 -3.89
CA ILE A 71 -17.72 2.52 -4.98
C ILE A 71 -17.30 3.78 -5.75
N ILE A 72 -16.88 3.62 -7.00
CA ILE A 72 -16.53 4.74 -7.91
C ILE A 72 -17.60 4.88 -8.98
#